data_AF-A0A8T5LF86-F1
#
_entry.id   AF-A0A8T5LF86-F1
#
_cell.length_a   1.000
_cell.length_b   1.000
_cell.length_c   1.000
_cell.angle_alpha   90.00
_cell.angle_beta   90.00
_cell.angle_gamma   90.00
#
_symmetry.space_group_name_H-M   'P 1'
#
loop_
_entity.id
_entity.type
_entity.pdbx_description
1 polymer ?
#
loop_
_entity_poly.entity_id
_entity_poly.type
_entity_poly.pdbx_seq_one_letter_code
_entity_poly.pdbx_strand_id
1 'polypeptide(L)'
;MPNGFPKTYVITAAQGAQNPYHAEKYGRDGSKGRPHAKLIRNIEKYVADRRNASLEICAVPGSYVDEIELHQDLQERPEIRMDRAVFSRLEGQRRTEQARRDGVRDSKDHYFWRDIPDTAYRGTLERLNSKMHLVSSPTPSQNEDPLTGNLDLAQIYVGTSVVFPHPKQRLKPAPKNLSGKLPRLVLTTGACTEPNYNTTNSRGARAARNHQYGFAVVDIFSDTLYFPRIVPALKDGSFIDMGVRYSSGQGGRKVKTNTLVLGDLHCPVHDPVTMEANLEMINFFEPDQVIIHDLFDGRSVSHHTWGNDIERMLLAEEGHADLGNELE
;
A
#
# COMPACT_ATOMS: atom_id res chain seq x y z
N MET A 1 25.40 11.35 13.53
CA MET A 1 24.55 10.92 12.39
C MET A 1 23.58 12.06 12.09
N PRO A 2 23.75 12.85 11.02
CA PRO A 2 22.77 13.84 10.67
C PRO A 2 21.57 13.13 10.01
N ASN A 3 20.38 13.30 10.61
CA ASN A 3 19.05 12.83 10.18
C ASN A 3 18.58 11.48 10.76
N GLY A 4 17.40 11.48 11.39
CA GLY A 4 16.84 10.41 12.22
C GLY A 4 16.39 9.15 11.48
N PHE A 5 17.34 8.46 10.83
CA PHE A 5 17.22 7.12 10.28
C PHE A 5 17.86 6.09 11.23
N PRO A 6 17.46 4.80 11.18
CA PRO A 6 16.37 4.25 10.39
C PRO A 6 14.99 4.67 10.91
N LYS A 7 14.01 4.84 10.02
CA LYS A 7 12.62 5.20 10.38
C LYS A 7 11.63 4.36 9.58
N THR A 8 10.57 3.90 10.23
CA THR A 8 9.51 3.11 9.58
C THR A 8 8.23 3.94 9.47
N TYR A 9 7.61 3.94 8.30
CA TYR A 9 6.26 4.50 8.11
C TYR A 9 5.27 3.38 7.86
N VAL A 10 4.20 3.34 8.65
CA VAL A 10 3.08 2.43 8.48
C VAL A 10 1.90 3.24 8.01
N ILE A 11 1.42 2.97 6.80
CA ILE A 11 0.52 3.86 6.06
C ILE A 11 -0.74 3.07 5.68
N THR A 12 -1.91 3.57 6.07
CA THR A 12 -3.21 2.97 5.72
C THR A 12 -4.17 4.03 5.21
N ALA A 13 -5.16 3.63 4.41
CA ALA A 13 -6.26 4.50 4.03
C ALA A 13 -7.41 4.42 5.06
N ALA A 14 -8.16 5.50 5.23
CA ALA A 14 -9.44 5.50 5.93
C ALA A 14 -10.49 6.12 5.03
N GLN A 15 -11.52 5.34 4.65
CA GLN A 15 -12.62 5.87 3.86
C GLN A 15 -13.46 6.81 4.71
N GLY A 16 -13.91 7.91 4.10
CA GLY A 16 -14.93 8.76 4.70
C GLY A 16 -16.14 7.94 5.11
N ALA A 17 -16.68 8.26 6.29
CA ALA A 17 -17.85 7.60 6.84
C ALA A 17 -19.10 8.04 6.08
N GLN A 18 -20.09 7.15 6.04
CA GLN A 18 -21.40 7.57 5.59
C GLN A 18 -22.00 8.58 6.59
N ASN A 19 -22.62 9.63 6.05
CA ASN A 19 -23.36 10.61 6.82
C ASN A 19 -24.35 9.96 7.83
N PRO A 20 -24.25 10.31 9.14
CA PRO A 20 -25.15 9.85 10.20
C PRO A 20 -26.65 10.14 9.98
N TYR A 21 -27.02 11.35 9.54
CA TYR A 21 -28.39 11.73 9.21
C TYR A 21 -29.00 10.84 8.12
N HIS A 22 -28.21 10.53 7.08
CA HIS A 22 -28.66 9.66 6.00
C HIS A 22 -28.80 8.20 6.46
N ALA A 23 -27.93 7.73 7.36
CA ALA A 23 -28.03 6.39 7.94
C ALA A 23 -29.30 6.22 8.78
N GLU A 24 -29.58 7.18 9.68
CA GLU A 24 -30.74 7.18 10.57
C GLU A 24 -32.08 7.33 9.82
N LYS A 25 -32.14 8.26 8.85
CA LYS A 25 -33.40 8.59 8.15
C LYS A 25 -33.78 7.62 7.03
N TYR A 26 -32.80 7.03 6.34
CA TYR A 26 -33.03 6.19 5.17
C TYR A 26 -32.68 4.72 5.41
N GLY A 27 -32.40 4.32 6.65
CA GLY A 27 -32.06 2.94 7.00
C GLY A 27 -30.82 2.42 6.28
N ARG A 28 -29.91 3.32 5.87
CA ARG A 28 -28.65 2.91 5.25
C ARG A 28 -27.67 2.48 6.35
N ASP A 29 -26.87 1.47 6.04
CA ASP A 29 -25.92 0.82 6.94
C ASP A 29 -24.90 1.81 7.56
N GLY A 30 -25.04 2.08 8.87
CA GLY A 30 -24.15 2.94 9.64
C GLY A 30 -22.74 2.36 9.87
N SER A 31 -22.47 1.14 9.39
CA SER A 31 -21.12 0.57 9.43
C SER A 31 -20.20 1.10 8.32
N LYS A 32 -20.74 1.73 7.27
CA LYS A 32 -19.94 2.18 6.12
C LYS A 32 -18.92 3.24 6.48
N GLY A 33 -17.64 2.93 6.24
CA GLY A 33 -16.52 3.80 6.58
C GLY A 33 -16.25 3.88 8.09
N ARG A 34 -16.90 3.04 8.91
CA ARG A 34 -16.58 2.91 10.32
C ARG A 34 -15.16 2.35 10.48
N PRO A 35 -14.41 2.71 11.53
CA PRO A 35 -13.05 2.21 11.71
C PRO A 35 -13.07 0.73 12.07
N HIS A 36 -12.21 -0.05 11.43
CA HIS A 36 -12.03 -1.45 11.75
C HIS A 36 -11.17 -1.58 13.02
N ALA A 37 -11.81 -1.42 14.19
CA ALA A 37 -11.14 -1.24 15.48
C ALA A 37 -10.09 -2.32 15.81
N LYS A 38 -10.35 -3.59 15.45
CA LYS A 38 -9.39 -4.68 15.68
C LYS A 38 -8.12 -4.52 14.84
N LEU A 39 -8.26 -4.07 13.59
CA LEU A 39 -7.14 -3.90 12.67
C LEU A 39 -6.29 -2.73 13.12
N ILE A 40 -6.92 -1.58 13.40
CA ILE A 40 -6.25 -0.38 13.89
C ILE A 40 -5.42 -0.69 15.15
N ARG A 41 -6.02 -1.37 16.14
CA ARG A 41 -5.30 -1.79 17.35
C ARG A 41 -4.12 -2.72 17.07
N ASN A 42 -4.25 -3.61 16.09
CA ASN A 42 -3.17 -4.51 15.69
C ASN A 42 -2.05 -3.75 14.96
N ILE A 43 -2.39 -2.74 14.14
CA ILE A 43 -1.43 -1.84 13.48
C ILE A 43 -0.68 -1.00 14.52
N GLU A 44 -1.38 -0.45 15.51
CA GLU A 44 -0.78 0.33 16.60
C GLU A 44 0.24 -0.50 17.39
N LYS A 45 -0.09 -1.74 17.74
CA LYS A 45 0.84 -2.68 18.37
C LYS A 45 2.04 -2.97 17.47
N TYR A 46 1.79 -3.22 16.20
CA TYR A 46 2.82 -3.45 15.20
C TYR A 46 3.80 -2.28 15.05
N VAL A 47 3.30 -1.05 15.16
CA VAL A 47 4.12 0.18 15.19
C VAL A 47 4.90 0.27 16.50
N ALA A 48 4.27 0.00 17.64
CA ALA A 48 4.92 0.04 18.95
C ALA A 48 6.05 -0.99 19.11
N ASP A 49 5.91 -2.17 18.49
CA ASP A 49 6.92 -3.24 18.49
C ASP A 49 8.14 -2.90 17.60
N ARG A 50 8.09 -1.80 16.82
CA ARG A 50 9.17 -1.35 15.94
C ARG A 50 9.90 -0.14 16.48
N ARG A 51 11.22 -0.13 16.30
CA ARG A 51 12.04 1.05 16.62
C ARG A 51 11.76 2.15 15.61
N ASN A 52 11.50 3.36 16.11
CA ASN A 52 11.32 4.58 15.31
C ASN A 52 10.28 4.43 14.19
N ALA A 53 9.10 3.90 14.53
CA ALA A 53 7.98 3.75 13.60
C ALA A 53 6.89 4.80 13.85
N SER A 54 6.22 5.25 12.79
CA SER A 54 5.03 6.09 12.88
C SER A 54 3.87 5.52 12.06
N LEU A 55 2.66 5.78 12.54
CA LEU A 55 1.42 5.45 11.83
C LEU A 55 0.89 6.71 11.13
N GLU A 56 0.50 6.52 9.86
CA GLU A 56 -0.14 7.53 9.02
C GLU A 56 -1.47 6.94 8.52
N ILE A 57 -2.59 7.53 8.91
CA ILE A 57 -3.93 7.13 8.46
C ILE A 57 -4.43 8.20 7.51
N CYS A 58 -4.43 7.92 6.22
CA CYS A 58 -4.76 8.90 5.20
C CYS A 58 -6.24 8.83 4.84
N ALA A 59 -6.94 9.95 5.00
CA ALA A 59 -8.34 10.06 4.62
C ALA A 59 -8.49 9.96 3.09
N VAL A 60 -9.43 9.11 2.66
CA VAL A 60 -9.79 8.93 1.26
C VAL A 60 -11.31 9.02 1.09
N PRO A 61 -11.83 9.43 -0.08
CA PRO A 61 -13.27 9.53 -0.29
C PRO A 61 -14.01 8.19 -0.09
N GLY A 62 -15.22 8.26 0.46
CA GLY A 62 -16.16 7.15 0.65
C GLY A 62 -16.86 6.75 -0.65
N SER A 63 -18.17 6.46 -0.56
CA SER A 63 -18.99 6.10 -1.72
C SER A 63 -19.05 7.24 -2.74
N TYR A 64 -19.10 8.46 -2.24
CA TYR A 64 -19.16 9.67 -3.03
C TYR A 64 -17.89 10.49 -2.79
N VAL A 65 -17.49 11.26 -3.80
CA VAL A 65 -16.32 12.15 -3.72
C VAL A 65 -16.47 13.17 -2.58
N ASP A 66 -17.71 13.46 -2.20
CA ASP A 66 -18.09 14.38 -1.14
C ASP A 66 -18.12 13.76 0.27
N GLU A 67 -18.06 12.42 0.39
CA GLU A 67 -17.97 11.73 1.69
C GLU A 67 -16.50 11.59 2.09
N ILE A 68 -15.92 12.66 2.61
CA ILE A 68 -14.48 12.71 2.96
C ILE A 68 -14.28 12.73 4.47
N GLU A 69 -15.30 13.17 5.21
CA GLU A 69 -15.27 13.21 6.66
C GLU A 69 -15.15 11.80 7.24
N LEU A 70 -14.21 11.61 8.15
CA LEU A 70 -14.02 10.32 8.80
C LEU A 70 -15.06 10.11 9.90
N HIS A 71 -15.23 8.86 10.31
CA HIS A 71 -16.02 8.53 11.50
C HIS A 71 -15.45 9.23 12.74
N GLN A 72 -16.31 9.65 13.67
CA GLN A 72 -15.94 10.40 14.90
C GLN A 72 -14.73 9.80 15.65
N ASP A 73 -14.69 8.46 15.79
CA ASP A 73 -13.59 7.71 16.42
C ASP A 73 -12.20 7.89 15.73
N LEU A 74 -12.15 8.48 14.53
CA LEU A 74 -10.91 8.81 13.81
C LEU A 74 -10.62 10.31 13.75
N GLN A 75 -11.60 11.19 13.94
CA GLN A 75 -11.49 12.61 13.61
C GLN A 75 -10.40 13.34 14.43
N GLU A 76 -10.25 12.98 15.70
CA GLU A 76 -9.32 13.63 16.63
C GLU A 76 -7.93 12.98 16.66
N ARG A 77 -7.71 11.93 15.86
CA ARG A 77 -6.49 11.13 15.91
C ARG A 77 -5.30 11.89 15.33
N PRO A 78 -4.15 11.97 16.05
CA PRO A 78 -2.97 12.70 15.58
C PRO A 78 -2.30 12.05 14.37
N GLU A 79 -2.62 10.79 14.05
CA GLU A 79 -2.11 10.04 12.91
C GLU A 79 -2.89 10.34 11.62
N ILE A 80 -4.04 11.03 11.70
CA ILE A 80 -4.80 11.35 10.49
C ILE A 80 -4.02 12.32 9.62
N ARG A 81 -4.00 11.99 8.32
CA ARG A 81 -3.50 12.84 7.26
C ARG A 81 -4.59 13.05 6.23
N MET A 82 -4.71 14.27 5.75
CA MET A 82 -5.61 14.62 4.67
C MET A 82 -4.86 15.49 3.66
N ASP A 83 -5.14 15.25 2.38
CA ASP A 83 -4.64 16.11 1.32
C ASP A 83 -5.14 17.55 1.48
N ARG A 84 -4.30 18.53 1.15
CA ARG A 84 -4.68 19.94 1.31
C ARG A 84 -5.85 20.35 0.41
N ALA A 85 -5.92 19.83 -0.83
CA ALA A 85 -7.02 20.13 -1.74
C ALA A 85 -8.30 19.43 -1.30
N VAL A 86 -8.19 18.19 -0.81
CA VAL A 86 -9.32 17.45 -0.21
C VAL A 86 -9.85 18.15 1.05
N PHE A 87 -8.96 18.64 1.92
CA PHE A 87 -9.31 19.42 3.11
C PHE A 87 -10.00 20.74 2.75
N SER A 88 -9.47 21.49 1.79
CA SER A 88 -10.09 22.72 1.28
C SER A 88 -11.50 22.46 0.74
N ARG A 89 -11.70 21.35 0.01
CA ARG A 89 -13.02 20.94 -0.47
C ARG A 89 -13.98 20.62 0.68
N LEU A 90 -13.51 19.89 1.70
CA LEU A 90 -14.30 19.56 2.88
C LEU A 90 -14.75 20.82 3.64
N GLU A 91 -13.84 21.77 3.85
CA GLU A 91 -14.15 23.07 4.46
C GLU A 91 -15.20 23.85 3.66
N GLY A 92 -15.13 23.83 2.33
CA GLY A 92 -16.16 24.43 1.47
C GLY A 92 -17.54 23.79 1.65
N GLN A 93 -17.60 22.46 1.80
CA GLN A 93 -18.85 21.74 2.06
C GLN A 93 -19.43 22.10 3.43
N ARG A 94 -18.59 22.19 4.47
CA ARG A 94 -19.01 22.61 5.81
C ARG A 94 -19.62 24.01 5.81
N ARG A 95 -18.97 24.98 5.14
CA ARG A 95 -19.51 26.34 4.99
C ARG A 95 -20.86 26.34 4.27
N THR A 96 -20.99 25.55 3.21
CA THR A 96 -22.25 25.42 2.47
C THR A 96 -23.36 24.85 3.35
N GLU A 97 -23.04 23.88 4.20
CA GLU A 97 -24.00 23.31 5.13
C GLU A 97 -24.38 24.25 6.28
N GLN A 98 -23.40 24.96 6.84
CA GLN A 98 -23.63 25.98 7.87
C GLN A 98 -24.57 27.07 7.34
N ALA A 99 -24.34 27.56 6.11
CA ALA A 99 -25.24 28.52 5.46
C ALA A 99 -26.67 27.98 5.28
N ARG A 100 -26.83 26.68 4.98
CA ARG A 100 -28.17 26.04 4.91
C ARG A 100 -28.87 25.95 6.27
N ARG A 101 -28.12 25.86 7.37
CA ARG A 101 -28.65 25.84 8.74
C ARG A 101 -29.05 27.24 9.21
N ASP A 102 -28.20 28.22 8.91
CA ASP A 102 -28.35 29.60 9.40
C ASP A 102 -29.45 30.39 8.67
N GLY A 103 -29.91 29.93 7.51
CA GLY A 103 -31.13 30.42 6.85
C GLY A 103 -31.01 30.50 5.33
N VAL A 104 -32.16 30.40 4.63
CA VAL A 104 -32.44 30.68 3.19
C VAL A 104 -33.05 29.53 2.37
N ARG A 105 -33.42 28.37 2.95
CA ARG A 105 -34.39 27.46 2.29
C ARG A 105 -35.38 26.82 3.27
N ASP A 106 -36.65 27.18 3.13
CA ASP A 106 -37.81 26.52 3.74
C ASP A 106 -38.13 25.20 3.01
N SER A 107 -37.13 24.33 2.94
CA SER A 107 -37.35 22.95 2.53
C SER A 107 -36.75 22.08 3.63
N LYS A 108 -37.46 21.00 3.96
CA LYS A 108 -37.01 19.89 4.80
C LYS A 108 -35.82 19.15 4.16
N ASP A 109 -34.85 19.89 3.63
CA ASP A 109 -33.71 19.43 2.87
C ASP A 109 -32.73 18.75 3.82
N HIS A 110 -32.21 17.63 3.35
CA HIS A 110 -31.41 16.70 4.09
C HIS A 110 -30.10 17.34 4.54
N TYR A 111 -29.98 17.70 5.83
CA TYR A 111 -28.70 18.08 6.41
C TYR A 111 -27.73 16.90 6.32
N PHE A 112 -26.48 17.17 5.91
CA PHE A 112 -25.49 16.13 5.73
C PHE A 112 -24.77 15.76 7.02
N TRP A 113 -24.88 16.59 8.05
CA TRP A 113 -24.39 16.30 9.38
C TRP A 113 -25.51 16.55 10.38
N ARG A 114 -25.44 15.88 11.53
CA ARG A 114 -26.24 16.30 12.70
C ARG A 114 -25.55 17.49 13.35
N ASP A 115 -24.26 17.33 13.62
CA ASP A 115 -23.34 18.37 14.06
C ASP A 115 -22.18 18.43 13.07
N ILE A 116 -21.83 19.63 12.59
CA ILE A 116 -20.70 19.81 11.68
C ILE A 116 -19.42 19.53 12.47
N PRO A 117 -18.61 18.53 12.09
CA PRO A 117 -17.41 18.20 12.85
C PRO A 117 -16.39 19.34 12.81
N ASP A 118 -15.75 19.61 13.94
CA ASP A 118 -14.56 20.48 14.02
C ASP A 118 -13.31 19.59 13.98
N THR A 119 -12.61 19.57 12.85
CA THR A 119 -11.47 18.66 12.64
C THR A 119 -10.23 19.42 12.20
N ALA A 120 -9.14 19.23 12.93
CA ALA A 120 -7.83 19.79 12.60
C ALA A 120 -6.93 18.77 11.86
N TYR A 121 -7.36 18.31 10.68
CA TYR A 121 -6.58 17.35 9.89
C TYR A 121 -5.23 17.92 9.47
N ARG A 122 -4.18 17.10 9.57
CA ARG A 122 -2.82 17.47 9.14
C ARG A 122 -2.63 17.15 7.67
N GLY A 123 -1.86 17.98 6.97
CA GLY A 123 -1.47 17.72 5.58
C GLY A 123 -0.73 16.39 5.43
N THR A 124 -0.96 15.69 4.31
CA THR A 124 -0.15 14.53 3.93
C THR A 124 1.34 14.90 3.91
N LEU A 125 2.19 14.10 4.56
CA LEU A 125 3.64 14.31 4.56
C LEU A 125 4.18 14.03 3.16
N GLU A 126 4.35 15.08 2.35
CA GLU A 126 4.63 14.93 0.92
C GLU A 126 5.92 14.15 0.64
N ARG A 127 6.92 14.14 1.54
CA ARG A 127 8.22 13.47 1.33
C ARG A 127 8.64 12.61 2.52
N LEU A 128 8.85 11.30 2.30
CA LEU A 128 9.36 10.37 3.33
C LEU A 128 10.90 10.35 3.36
N ASN A 129 11.54 10.40 2.17
CA ASN A 129 12.98 10.64 1.95
C ASN A 129 13.21 11.24 0.54
N SER A 130 14.44 11.36 0.03
CA SER A 130 14.67 11.90 -1.34
C SER A 130 14.19 11.03 -2.49
N LYS A 131 13.81 9.78 -2.24
CA LYS A 131 13.41 8.79 -3.26
C LYS A 131 12.03 8.17 -3.03
N MET A 132 11.30 8.61 -2.01
CA MET A 132 10.00 8.07 -1.63
C MET A 132 9.05 9.18 -1.11
N HIS A 133 7.87 9.26 -1.70
CA HIS A 133 6.82 10.23 -1.35
C HIS A 133 5.56 9.50 -0.89
N LEU A 134 4.87 10.08 0.09
CA LEU A 134 3.49 9.73 0.42
C LEU A 134 2.59 10.78 -0.24
N VAL A 135 1.84 10.34 -1.24
CA VAL A 135 1.04 11.21 -2.09
C VAL A 135 -0.43 10.89 -1.89
N SER A 136 -1.21 11.90 -1.58
CA SER A 136 -2.65 11.80 -1.69
C SER A 136 -3.08 12.03 -3.14
N SER A 137 -3.99 11.19 -3.63
CA SER A 137 -4.63 11.38 -4.94
C SER A 137 -6.14 11.44 -4.74
N PRO A 138 -6.86 12.35 -5.44
CA PRO A 138 -8.32 12.44 -5.41
C PRO A 138 -9.02 11.26 -6.11
N THR A 139 -8.28 10.19 -6.41
CA THR A 139 -8.78 8.99 -7.09
C THR A 139 -9.97 8.41 -6.33
N PRO A 140 -11.13 8.22 -7.00
CA PRO A 140 -12.30 7.64 -6.37
C PRO A 140 -12.01 6.23 -5.83
N SER A 141 -12.40 5.98 -4.58
CA SER A 141 -12.24 4.69 -3.89
C SER A 141 -12.86 3.50 -4.66
N GLN A 142 -13.83 3.78 -5.54
CA GLN A 142 -14.52 2.80 -6.38
C GLN A 142 -13.68 2.29 -7.56
N ASN A 143 -12.59 2.94 -7.95
CA ASN A 143 -11.79 2.57 -9.14
C ASN A 143 -11.21 1.16 -9.04
N GLU A 144 -11.43 0.31 -10.04
CA GLU A 144 -11.02 -1.11 -9.97
C GLU A 144 -9.51 -1.31 -9.82
N ASP A 145 -8.74 -0.57 -10.61
CA ASP A 145 -7.31 -0.42 -10.42
C ASP A 145 -7.02 1.05 -10.10
N PRO A 146 -6.58 1.38 -8.87
CA PRO A 146 -6.24 2.74 -8.50
C PRO A 146 -5.04 3.30 -9.27
N LEU A 147 -4.23 2.44 -9.91
CA LEU A 147 -3.03 2.87 -10.62
C LEU A 147 -3.30 3.25 -12.08
N THR A 148 -4.48 2.97 -12.62
CA THR A 148 -4.84 3.39 -13.98
C THR A 148 -4.88 4.92 -14.06
N GLY A 149 -3.99 5.50 -14.88
CA GLY A 149 -3.84 6.96 -15.01
C GLY A 149 -3.12 7.64 -13.84
N ASN A 150 -2.54 6.88 -12.91
CA ASN A 150 -1.77 7.38 -11.77
C ASN A 150 -0.34 6.79 -11.72
N LEU A 151 0.08 6.01 -12.72
CA LEU A 151 1.47 5.50 -12.80
C LEU A 151 2.48 6.62 -13.07
N ASP A 152 2.03 7.70 -13.70
CA ASP A 152 2.77 8.93 -13.96
C ASP A 152 3.02 9.76 -12.69
N LEU A 153 2.37 9.48 -11.56
CA LEU A 153 2.72 10.08 -10.27
C LEU A 153 4.22 9.89 -9.97
N ALA A 154 4.79 8.73 -10.27
CA ALA A 154 6.23 8.52 -10.13
C ALA A 154 7.10 9.41 -11.03
N GLN A 155 6.53 10.01 -12.08
CA GLN A 155 7.19 11.02 -12.92
C GLN A 155 6.98 12.43 -12.37
N ILE A 156 5.75 12.76 -11.95
CA ILE A 156 5.39 14.06 -11.37
C ILE A 156 6.24 14.34 -10.13
N TYR A 157 6.41 13.35 -9.24
CA TYR A 157 7.24 13.47 -8.05
C TYR A 157 8.72 13.17 -8.34
N VAL A 158 9.29 13.84 -9.34
CA VAL A 158 10.73 13.89 -9.65
C VAL A 158 11.39 12.51 -9.83
N GLY A 159 10.69 11.55 -10.42
CA GLY A 159 11.27 10.22 -10.65
C GLY A 159 11.43 9.36 -9.40
N THR A 160 10.64 9.62 -8.35
CA THR A 160 10.66 8.87 -7.10
C THR A 160 9.59 7.79 -7.03
N SER A 161 9.70 6.91 -6.04
CA SER A 161 8.63 5.98 -5.70
C SER A 161 7.55 6.66 -4.87
N VAL A 162 6.32 6.17 -4.97
CA VAL A 162 5.13 6.80 -4.40
C VAL A 162 4.29 5.76 -3.66
N VAL A 163 3.93 6.05 -2.41
CA VAL A 163 2.78 5.43 -1.74
C VAL A 163 1.58 6.35 -1.94
N PHE A 164 0.49 5.80 -2.43
CA PHE A 164 -0.79 6.48 -2.52
C PHE A 164 -1.87 5.71 -1.73
N PRO A 165 -2.50 6.32 -0.72
CA PRO A 165 -3.53 5.67 0.10
C PRO A 165 -4.77 5.31 -0.71
N HIS A 166 -5.16 4.02 -0.69
CA HIS A 166 -6.38 3.57 -1.36
C HIS A 166 -6.90 2.28 -0.72
N PRO A 167 -8.23 2.01 -0.71
CA PRO A 167 -8.80 0.76 -0.18
C PRO A 167 -8.48 -0.51 -0.98
N LYS A 168 -7.59 -0.41 -1.98
CA LYS A 168 -7.14 -1.53 -2.81
C LYS A 168 -5.62 -1.58 -2.72
N GLN A 169 -5.08 -2.78 -2.80
CA GLN A 169 -3.64 -3.03 -2.71
C GLN A 169 -3.05 -3.29 -4.08
N ARG A 170 -2.07 -2.50 -4.48
CA ARG A 170 -1.35 -2.59 -5.76
C ARG A 170 0.09 -2.20 -5.53
N LEU A 171 1.00 -2.86 -6.21
CA LEU A 171 2.40 -2.44 -6.33
C LEU A 171 2.79 -2.65 -7.79
N LYS A 172 3.19 -1.59 -8.48
CA LYS A 172 3.67 -1.67 -9.87
C LYS A 172 4.94 -0.85 -10.04
N PRO A 173 5.93 -1.38 -10.78
CA PRO A 173 7.03 -0.55 -11.25
C PRO A 173 6.52 0.43 -12.32
N ALA A 174 6.91 1.70 -12.20
CA ALA A 174 6.72 2.70 -13.24
C ALA A 174 7.93 2.68 -14.20
N PRO A 175 7.71 2.74 -15.53
CA PRO A 175 8.80 2.78 -16.52
C PRO A 175 9.79 3.90 -16.21
N LYS A 176 11.08 3.75 -16.53
CA LYS A 176 12.13 4.77 -16.29
C LYS A 176 13.11 4.82 -17.46
N ASN A 177 13.72 5.99 -17.67
CA ASN A 177 14.86 6.12 -18.59
C ASN A 177 16.04 5.27 -18.10
N LEU A 178 16.87 4.77 -19.02
CA LEU A 178 17.90 3.74 -18.77
C LEU A 178 18.94 4.08 -17.68
N SER A 179 19.07 5.32 -17.23
CA SER A 179 20.17 5.78 -16.37
C SER A 179 20.01 5.55 -14.85
N GLY A 180 18.87 5.02 -14.39
CA GLY A 180 18.54 5.01 -12.97
C GLY A 180 18.68 3.66 -12.26
N LYS A 181 19.55 3.57 -11.23
CA LYS A 181 19.80 2.34 -10.46
C LYS A 181 18.62 1.79 -9.65
N LEU A 182 17.82 2.66 -9.01
CA LEU A 182 16.67 2.22 -8.22
C LEU A 182 15.38 2.21 -9.05
N PRO A 183 14.52 1.18 -8.89
CA PRO A 183 13.22 1.14 -9.54
C PRO A 183 12.35 2.29 -9.04
N ARG A 184 11.40 2.71 -9.88
CA ARG A 184 10.30 3.59 -9.48
C ARG A 184 9.10 2.72 -9.18
N LEU A 185 8.61 2.76 -7.96
CA LEU A 185 7.49 1.94 -7.51
C LEU A 185 6.31 2.84 -7.20
N VAL A 186 5.13 2.48 -7.69
CA VAL A 186 3.87 3.08 -7.26
C VAL A 186 3.09 2.02 -6.52
N LEU A 187 2.76 2.28 -5.27
CA LEU A 187 2.04 1.34 -4.43
C LEU A 187 0.85 1.96 -3.69
N THR A 188 -0.15 1.12 -3.41
CA THR A 188 -1.34 1.47 -2.66
C THR A 188 -1.55 0.56 -1.45
N THR A 189 -2.15 1.10 -0.41
CA THR A 189 -2.01 0.56 0.96
C THR A 189 -3.00 -0.53 1.34
N GLY A 190 -4.28 -0.39 0.98
CA GLY A 190 -5.38 -0.99 1.74
C GLY A 190 -5.97 0.00 2.76
N ALA A 191 -7.10 -0.36 3.35
CA ALA A 191 -7.83 0.49 4.28
C ALA A 191 -7.98 -0.10 5.69
N CYS A 192 -8.12 0.77 6.68
CA CYS A 192 -8.39 0.44 8.08
C CYS A 192 -9.84 0.73 8.49
N THR A 193 -10.73 0.91 7.51
CA THR A 193 -12.17 1.20 7.70
C THR A 193 -13.01 0.15 7.00
N GLU A 194 -14.24 -0.01 7.43
CA GLU A 194 -15.22 -0.82 6.72
C GLU A 194 -15.53 -0.24 5.32
N PRO A 195 -15.89 -1.10 4.34
CA PRO A 195 -16.24 -0.69 2.99
C PRO A 195 -17.32 0.40 2.95
N ASN A 196 -17.01 1.58 2.39
CA ASN A 196 -18.03 2.58 2.06
C ASN A 196 -18.19 2.68 0.52
N TYR A 197 -19.18 1.96 -0.02
CA TYR A 197 -19.52 1.99 -1.45
C TYR A 197 -21.03 1.98 -1.71
N ASN A 198 -21.44 2.55 -2.85
CA ASN A 198 -22.81 2.44 -3.34
C ASN A 198 -23.03 1.08 -4.03
N THR A 199 -23.48 0.09 -3.27
CA THR A 199 -23.69 -1.28 -3.74
C THR A 199 -24.95 -1.48 -4.59
N THR A 200 -25.77 -0.44 -4.79
CA THR A 200 -26.96 -0.53 -5.68
C THR A 200 -26.57 -0.53 -7.17
N ASN A 201 -25.31 -0.26 -7.50
CA ASN A 201 -24.79 -0.32 -8.86
C ASN A 201 -23.62 -1.33 -8.95
N SER A 202 -23.34 -1.80 -10.17
CA SER A 202 -22.31 -2.80 -10.45
C SER A 202 -20.91 -2.35 -10.03
N ARG A 203 -20.59 -1.07 -10.22
CA ARG A 203 -19.29 -0.48 -9.88
C ARG A 203 -19.03 -0.53 -8.38
N GLY A 204 -19.96 -0.06 -7.55
CA GLY A 204 -19.82 -0.06 -6.10
C GLY A 204 -19.95 -1.45 -5.50
N ALA A 205 -20.76 -2.34 -6.07
CA ALA A 205 -20.79 -3.75 -5.67
C ALA A 205 -19.43 -4.44 -5.93
N ARG A 206 -18.78 -4.16 -7.06
CA ARG A 206 -17.43 -4.67 -7.37
C ARG A 206 -16.37 -4.03 -6.48
N ALA A 207 -16.46 -2.73 -6.22
CA ALA A 207 -15.56 -2.04 -5.29
C ALA A 207 -15.62 -2.63 -3.88
N ALA A 208 -16.82 -2.94 -3.38
CA ALA A 208 -17.01 -3.60 -2.08
C ALA A 208 -16.37 -5.00 -2.02
N ARG A 209 -16.52 -5.82 -3.06
CA ARG A 209 -15.87 -7.14 -3.13
C ARG A 209 -14.35 -7.05 -3.18
N ASN A 210 -13.83 -6.00 -3.79
CA ASN A 210 -12.40 -5.76 -3.98
C ASN A 210 -11.78 -4.89 -2.89
N HIS A 211 -12.53 -4.53 -1.85
CA HIS A 211 -12.00 -3.81 -0.70
C HIS A 211 -10.98 -4.69 0.02
N GLN A 212 -9.81 -4.15 0.28
CA GLN A 212 -8.72 -4.85 0.95
C GLN A 212 -8.38 -4.13 2.24
N TYR A 213 -8.54 -4.84 3.34
CA TYR A 213 -8.01 -4.42 4.62
C TYR A 213 -6.50 -4.60 4.61
N GLY A 214 -5.78 -3.64 5.20
CA GLY A 214 -4.33 -3.71 5.29
C GLY A 214 -3.69 -2.34 5.18
N PHE A 215 -2.37 -2.35 5.02
CA PHE A 215 -1.54 -1.15 5.05
C PHE A 215 -0.26 -1.37 4.23
N ALA A 216 0.44 -0.28 3.94
CA ALA A 216 1.81 -0.33 3.42
C ALA A 216 2.80 -0.05 4.55
N VAL A 217 3.99 -0.64 4.44
CA VAL A 217 5.13 -0.36 5.31
C VAL A 217 6.25 0.17 4.43
N VAL A 218 6.88 1.25 4.85
CA VAL A 218 8.03 1.83 4.19
C VAL A 218 9.15 1.98 5.21
N ASP A 219 10.12 1.09 5.14
CA ASP A 219 11.33 1.17 5.96
C ASP A 219 12.33 2.09 5.27
N ILE A 220 12.71 3.19 5.93
CA ILE A 220 13.69 4.16 5.42
C ILE A 220 15.01 3.95 6.18
N PHE A 221 16.05 3.56 5.45
CA PHE A 221 17.38 3.31 6.00
C PHE A 221 18.34 4.47 5.78
N SER A 222 18.12 5.27 4.73
CA SER A 222 18.86 6.49 4.45
C SER A 222 18.00 7.48 3.67
N ASP A 223 18.57 8.63 3.31
CA ASP A 223 17.88 9.60 2.46
C ASP A 223 17.48 9.02 1.09
N THR A 224 18.17 7.97 0.60
CA THR A 224 17.90 7.37 -0.73
C THR A 224 17.45 5.92 -0.69
N LEU A 225 17.76 5.17 0.36
CA LEU A 225 17.48 3.73 0.48
C LEU A 225 16.20 3.50 1.30
N TYR A 226 15.27 2.74 0.71
CA TYR A 226 13.99 2.42 1.30
C TYR A 226 13.49 1.06 0.81
N PHE A 227 12.69 0.39 1.63
CA PHE A 227 12.05 -0.88 1.29
C PHE A 227 10.54 -0.80 1.55
N PRO A 228 9.73 -0.63 0.50
CA PRO A 228 8.29 -0.62 0.62
C PRO A 228 7.73 -2.04 0.51
N ARG A 229 6.69 -2.33 1.29
CA ARG A 229 5.91 -3.57 1.16
C ARG A 229 4.44 -3.32 1.51
N ILE A 230 3.58 -4.20 1.03
CA ILE A 230 2.15 -4.18 1.32
C ILE A 230 1.85 -5.34 2.27
N VAL A 231 1.12 -5.03 3.34
CA VAL A 231 0.68 -6.01 4.34
C VAL A 231 -0.83 -6.18 4.22
N PRO A 232 -1.30 -7.27 3.60
CA PRO A 232 -2.73 -7.61 3.58
C PRO A 232 -3.19 -8.03 4.98
N ALA A 233 -4.40 -7.62 5.35
CA ALA A 233 -5.06 -8.04 6.57
C ALA A 233 -6.32 -8.83 6.26
N LEU A 234 -6.61 -9.80 7.12
CA LEU A 234 -7.86 -10.54 7.10
C LEU A 234 -9.02 -9.66 7.62
N LYS A 235 -10.25 -10.07 7.30
CA LYS A 235 -11.47 -9.40 7.76
C LYS A 235 -11.66 -9.38 9.27
N ASP A 236 -10.93 -10.20 10.02
CA ASP A 236 -10.93 -10.16 11.49
C ASP A 236 -9.93 -9.12 12.05
N GLY A 237 -9.18 -8.46 11.16
CA GLY A 237 -8.14 -7.49 11.45
C GLY A 237 -6.78 -8.10 11.78
N SER A 238 -6.62 -9.42 11.68
CA SER A 238 -5.33 -10.08 11.84
C SER A 238 -4.49 -10.01 10.56
N PHE A 239 -3.17 -9.94 10.72
CA PHE A 239 -2.23 -9.92 9.60
C PHE A 239 -0.89 -10.52 10.03
N ILE A 240 -0.04 -10.82 9.04
CA ILE A 240 1.31 -11.32 9.24
C ILE A 240 2.25 -10.42 8.44
N ASP A 241 3.35 -10.00 9.07
CA ASP A 241 4.45 -9.31 8.40
C ASP A 241 5.76 -9.83 8.98
N MET A 242 6.74 -10.11 8.10
CA MET A 242 8.08 -10.58 8.48
C MET A 242 8.07 -11.72 9.52
N GLY A 243 7.18 -12.72 9.33
CA GLY A 243 7.08 -13.90 10.20
C GLY A 243 6.41 -13.66 11.55
N VAL A 244 5.84 -12.46 11.79
CA VAL A 244 5.15 -12.12 13.03
C VAL A 244 3.67 -11.87 12.76
N ARG A 245 2.81 -12.61 13.44
CA ARG A 245 1.36 -12.46 13.39
C ARG A 245 0.88 -11.49 14.46
N TYR A 246 -0.02 -10.59 14.06
CA TYR A 246 -0.76 -9.69 14.95
C TYR A 246 -2.24 -10.05 14.90
N SER A 247 -2.86 -10.21 16.06
CA SER A 247 -4.27 -10.58 16.17
C SER A 247 -4.91 -9.95 17.41
N SER A 248 -6.25 -9.90 17.41
CA SER A 248 -7.01 -9.19 18.45
C SER A 248 -6.68 -9.73 19.85
N GLY A 249 -6.35 -8.82 20.78
CA GLY A 249 -6.06 -9.17 22.17
C GLY A 249 -4.68 -9.77 22.44
N GLN A 250 -3.85 -10.01 21.42
CA GLN A 250 -2.51 -10.60 21.58
C GLN A 250 -1.40 -9.63 21.14
N GLY A 251 -0.17 -9.82 21.64
CA GLY A 251 1.02 -9.16 21.11
C GLY A 251 1.50 -9.80 19.81
N GLY A 252 2.53 -9.23 19.18
CA GLY A 252 3.18 -9.87 18.04
C GLY A 252 3.68 -11.27 18.39
N ARG A 253 3.28 -12.27 17.62
CA ARG A 253 3.69 -13.67 17.83
C ARG A 253 4.41 -14.19 16.60
N LYS A 254 5.63 -14.73 16.78
CA LYS A 254 6.32 -15.46 15.71
C LYS A 254 5.46 -16.64 15.25
N VAL A 255 5.29 -16.77 13.94
CA VAL A 255 4.59 -17.87 13.30
C VAL A 255 5.54 -18.61 12.38
N LYS A 256 5.31 -19.92 12.26
CA LYS A 256 6.13 -20.78 11.42
C LYS A 256 5.88 -20.45 9.94
N THR A 257 6.96 -20.32 9.18
CA THR A 257 6.89 -20.18 7.72
C THR A 257 6.74 -21.58 7.13
N ASN A 258 5.71 -21.82 6.32
CA ASN A 258 5.52 -23.13 5.71
C ASN A 258 6.40 -23.30 4.47
N THR A 259 6.43 -22.31 3.59
CA THR A 259 7.18 -22.39 2.33
C THR A 259 7.81 -21.05 2.01
N LEU A 260 9.06 -21.09 1.54
CA LEU A 260 9.73 -19.96 0.93
C LEU A 260 9.93 -20.28 -0.56
N VAL A 261 9.45 -19.39 -1.44
CA VAL A 261 9.64 -19.51 -2.88
C VAL A 261 10.71 -18.50 -3.29
N LEU A 262 11.82 -19.00 -3.82
CA LEU A 262 12.93 -18.20 -4.31
C LEU A 262 12.75 -17.89 -5.80
N GLY A 263 13.48 -16.89 -6.28
CA GLY A 263 13.57 -16.58 -7.71
C GLY A 263 14.43 -17.58 -8.47
N ASP A 264 14.62 -17.25 -9.74
CA ASP A 264 15.42 -18.00 -10.70
C ASP A 264 16.89 -17.99 -10.28
N LEU A 265 17.52 -19.16 -10.21
CA LEU A 265 18.88 -19.29 -9.68
C LEU A 265 19.95 -19.32 -10.79
N HIS A 266 19.69 -19.97 -11.91
CA HIS A 266 20.61 -20.13 -13.05
C HIS A 266 22.02 -20.55 -12.63
N CYS A 267 22.18 -21.70 -11.96
CA CYS A 267 23.54 -22.19 -11.67
C CYS A 267 24.26 -22.54 -12.99
N PRO A 268 25.54 -22.11 -13.19
CA PRO A 268 26.42 -21.43 -12.23
C PRO A 268 26.36 -19.88 -12.27
N VAL A 269 25.67 -19.28 -13.23
CA VAL A 269 25.58 -17.83 -13.46
C VAL A 269 24.58 -17.18 -12.48
N HIS A 270 24.96 -17.13 -11.20
CA HIS A 270 24.17 -16.48 -10.15
C HIS A 270 24.93 -15.31 -9.52
N ASP A 271 24.19 -14.32 -9.03
CA ASP A 271 24.75 -13.21 -8.25
C ASP A 271 25.02 -13.65 -6.80
N PRO A 272 26.28 -13.63 -6.32
CA PRO A 272 26.62 -14.07 -4.96
C PRO A 272 25.88 -13.28 -3.86
N VAL A 273 25.60 -11.99 -4.10
CA VAL A 273 24.87 -11.15 -3.14
C VAL A 273 23.42 -11.61 -3.01
N THR A 274 22.77 -11.93 -4.12
CA THR A 274 21.42 -12.51 -4.14
C THR A 274 21.38 -13.88 -3.45
N MET A 275 22.40 -14.72 -3.66
CA MET A 275 22.50 -16.01 -2.97
C MET A 275 22.62 -15.84 -1.45
N GLU A 276 23.49 -14.94 -1.00
CA GLU A 276 23.65 -14.64 0.43
C GLU A 276 22.33 -14.15 1.04
N ALA A 277 21.63 -13.23 0.38
CA ALA A 277 20.32 -12.75 0.82
C ALA A 277 19.26 -13.87 0.87
N ASN A 278 19.27 -14.81 -0.08
CA ASN A 278 18.38 -15.97 -0.06
C ASN A 278 18.66 -16.87 1.15
N LEU A 279 19.94 -17.13 1.46
CA LEU A 279 20.34 -17.91 2.63
C LEU A 279 19.96 -17.19 3.94
N GLU A 280 20.15 -15.87 4.02
CA GLU A 280 19.68 -15.06 5.16
C GLU A 280 18.17 -15.20 5.37
N MET A 281 17.38 -15.13 4.30
CA MET A 281 15.93 -15.33 4.38
C MET A 281 15.57 -16.74 4.86
N ILE A 282 16.22 -17.79 4.34
CA ILE A 282 15.99 -19.17 4.78
C ILE A 282 16.29 -19.31 6.29
N ASN A 283 17.42 -18.78 6.73
CA ASN A 283 17.82 -18.82 8.15
C ASN A 283 16.90 -18.01 9.04
N PHE A 284 16.41 -16.86 8.57
CA PHE A 284 15.51 -16.00 9.35
C PHE A 284 14.10 -16.59 9.48
N PHE A 285 13.56 -17.13 8.38
CA PHE A 285 12.17 -17.60 8.33
C PHE A 285 12.00 -19.07 8.73
N GLU A 286 13.08 -19.85 8.72
CA GLU A 286 13.09 -21.30 9.02
C GLU A 286 11.92 -22.04 8.33
N PRO A 287 11.80 -21.96 6.99
CA PRO A 287 10.66 -22.54 6.29
C PRO A 287 10.71 -24.07 6.29
N ASP A 288 9.54 -24.74 6.31
CA ASP A 288 9.49 -26.20 6.16
C ASP A 288 9.96 -26.67 4.78
N GLN A 289 9.74 -25.83 3.76
CA GLN A 289 10.08 -26.14 2.38
C GLN A 289 10.64 -24.90 1.67
N VAL A 290 11.65 -25.10 0.84
CA VAL A 290 12.18 -24.08 -0.08
C VAL A 290 11.90 -24.55 -1.50
N ILE A 291 11.23 -23.71 -2.29
CA ILE A 291 11.02 -23.93 -3.72
C ILE A 291 12.01 -23.04 -4.47
N ILE A 292 12.82 -23.64 -5.34
CA ILE A 292 13.83 -22.98 -6.15
C ILE A 292 13.39 -23.04 -7.61
N HIS A 293 13.40 -21.90 -8.29
CA HIS A 293 13.06 -21.80 -9.71
C HIS A 293 14.33 -21.75 -10.56
N ASP A 294 14.22 -22.21 -11.80
CA ASP A 294 15.25 -22.17 -12.85
C ASP A 294 16.66 -22.46 -12.30
N LEU A 295 16.79 -23.60 -11.62
CA LEU A 295 18.04 -24.06 -11.03
C LEU A 295 19.15 -24.19 -12.09
N PHE A 296 18.75 -24.57 -13.31
CA PHE A 296 19.61 -24.82 -14.45
C PHE A 296 19.56 -23.63 -15.42
N ASP A 297 20.72 -23.11 -15.85
CA ASP A 297 20.81 -21.94 -16.72
C ASP A 297 20.37 -22.24 -18.17
N GLY A 298 20.85 -23.34 -18.75
CA GLY A 298 20.51 -23.73 -20.12
C GLY A 298 21.18 -22.87 -21.18
N ARG A 299 22.28 -22.20 -20.83
CA ARG A 299 22.96 -21.25 -21.71
C ARG A 299 23.56 -21.92 -22.94
N SER A 300 24.10 -23.13 -22.79
CA SER A 300 24.70 -23.92 -23.89
C SER A 300 23.70 -24.28 -24.99
N VAL A 301 22.41 -24.37 -24.63
CA VAL A 301 21.32 -24.84 -25.52
C VAL A 301 20.22 -23.79 -25.72
N SER A 302 20.47 -22.53 -25.33
CA SER A 302 19.46 -21.47 -25.38
C SER A 302 19.03 -21.14 -26.82
N HIS A 303 17.73 -21.22 -27.09
CA HIS A 303 17.17 -20.84 -28.39
C HIS A 303 17.32 -19.34 -28.71
N HIS A 304 17.54 -18.50 -27.69
CA HIS A 304 17.77 -17.07 -27.87
C HIS A 304 19.10 -16.77 -28.58
N THR A 305 20.08 -17.68 -28.49
CA THR A 305 21.41 -17.51 -29.10
C THR A 305 21.52 -18.12 -30.50
N TRP A 306 20.49 -18.83 -30.99
CA TRP A 306 20.54 -19.54 -32.27
C TRP A 306 20.85 -18.65 -33.48
N GLY A 307 20.39 -17.39 -33.46
CA GLY A 307 20.66 -16.41 -34.52
C GLY A 307 21.88 -15.53 -34.28
N ASN A 308 22.65 -15.76 -33.22
CA ASN A 308 23.80 -14.94 -32.84
C ASN A 308 25.11 -15.75 -32.96
N ASP A 309 25.65 -15.83 -34.17
CA ASP A 309 26.84 -16.63 -34.47
C ASP A 309 28.08 -16.20 -33.66
N ILE A 310 28.20 -14.90 -33.34
CA ILE A 310 29.33 -14.38 -32.54
C ILE A 310 29.26 -14.93 -31.11
N GLU A 311 28.08 -14.88 -30.49
CA GLU A 311 27.88 -15.39 -29.13
C GLU A 311 28.08 -16.90 -29.06
N ARG A 312 27.63 -17.65 -30.07
CA ARG A 312 27.86 -19.09 -30.14
C ARG A 312 29.32 -19.46 -30.33
N MET A 313 30.07 -18.68 -31.11
CA MET A 313 31.52 -18.85 -31.26
C MET A 313 32.23 -18.63 -29.91
N LEU A 314 31.88 -17.55 -29.19
CA LEU A 314 32.45 -17.26 -27.86
C LEU A 314 32.15 -18.38 -26.86
N LEU A 315 30.90 -18.87 -26.81
CA LEU A 315 30.53 -20.01 -25.96
C LEU A 315 31.36 -21.26 -26.29
N ALA A 316 31.65 -21.51 -27.56
CA ALA A 316 32.47 -22.65 -27.97
C ALA A 316 33.95 -22.47 -27.59
N GLU A 317 34.51 -21.28 -27.76
CA GLU A 317 35.89 -20.96 -27.34
C GLU A 317 36.06 -21.07 -25.81
N GLU A 318 35.05 -20.68 -25.04
CA GLU A 318 35.04 -20.78 -23.57
C GLU A 318 34.71 -22.20 -23.05
N GLY A 319 34.39 -23.15 -23.94
CA GLY A 319 34.00 -24.52 -23.57
C GLY A 319 32.58 -24.67 -23.01
N HIS A 320 31.76 -23.63 -23.14
CA HIS A 320 30.37 -23.52 -22.66
C HIS A 320 29.32 -23.82 -23.74
N ALA A 321 29.71 -24.36 -24.89
CA ALA A 321 28.79 -24.76 -25.96
C ALA A 321 28.26 -26.21 -25.84
N ASP A 322 28.67 -26.93 -24.79
CA ASP A 322 28.27 -28.31 -24.54
C ASP A 322 27.43 -28.40 -23.25
N LEU A 323 26.27 -29.05 -23.35
CA LEU A 323 25.34 -29.21 -22.23
C LEU A 323 25.90 -30.13 -21.13
N GLY A 324 26.69 -31.14 -21.50
CA GLY A 324 27.33 -32.04 -20.53
C GLY A 324 28.27 -31.27 -19.63
N ASN A 325 29.10 -30.39 -20.20
CA ASN A 325 29.99 -29.51 -19.45
C ASN A 325 29.26 -28.52 -18.51
N GLU A 326 28.03 -28.12 -18.83
CA GLU A 326 27.24 -27.21 -17.99
C GLU A 326 26.63 -27.89 -16.76
N LEU A 327 26.46 -29.23 -16.81
CA LEU A 327 25.83 -30.02 -15.75
C LEU A 327 26.83 -30.65 -14.77
N GLU A 328 28.13 -30.60 -15.06
CA GLU A 328 29.25 -31.09 -14.22
C GLU A 328 29.77 -30.02 -13.25
#